data_AF-A0A4U1EMS3-F1
#
_entry.id   AF-A0A4U1EMS3-F1
#
_cell.length_a   1.000
_cell.length_b   1.000
_cell.length_c   1.000
_cell.angle_alpha   90.00
_cell.angle_beta   90.00
_cell.angle_gamma   90.00
#
_symmetry.space_group_name_H-M   'P 1'
#
loop_
_entity.id
_entity.type
_entity.pdbx_description
1 polymer ?
#
loop_
_entity_poly.entity_id
_entity_poly.type
_entity_poly.pdbx_seq_one_letter_code
_entity_poly.pdbx_strand_id
1 'polypeptide(L)'
;VSIVDCPNLTKEPLTFPVKGICGKTRIAEVGGAGPFQTLGFNSEFMPVVQTESEHKPPVNGSYLAPVNSAEGGCLLEKYSEKYHDLGCALLANLFASEGQPGKVIEVKAKRRTGKLKNGRYFRDSEEKSEDSHYASRIFFLPIEL
;
A
#
# COMPACT_ATOMS: atom_id res chain seq x y z
N VAL A 1 9.01 6.67 17.49
CA VAL A 1 8.01 5.60 17.29
C VAL A 1 7.13 5.57 18.53
N SER A 2 5.81 5.47 18.36
CA SER A 2 4.84 5.45 19.47
C SER A 2 3.60 4.65 19.09
N ILE A 3 2.93 4.03 20.08
CA ILE A 3 1.63 3.41 19.87
C ILE A 3 0.56 4.50 19.99
N VAL A 4 -0.27 4.67 18.96
CA VAL A 4 -1.33 5.69 18.90
C VAL A 4 -2.64 5.05 18.44
N ASP A 5 -3.76 5.77 18.59
CA ASP A 5 -4.98 5.40 17.88
C ASP A 5 -4.82 5.64 16.38
N CYS A 6 -5.24 4.67 15.57
CA CYS A 6 -5.23 4.78 14.12
C CYS A 6 -6.07 6.00 13.70
N PRO A 7 -5.50 6.96 12.94
CA PRO A 7 -6.27 8.06 12.43
C PRO A 7 -7.34 7.54 11.47
N ASN A 8 -8.40 8.31 11.26
CA ASN A 8 -9.44 7.92 10.33
C ASN A 8 -8.92 7.97 8.88
N LEU A 9 -8.59 6.80 8.32
CA LEU A 9 -7.96 6.69 7.00
C LEU A 9 -8.90 7.01 5.83
N THR A 10 -10.20 7.22 6.07
CA THR A 10 -11.13 7.71 5.04
C THR A 10 -10.98 9.20 4.75
N LYS A 11 -10.13 9.91 5.50
CA LYS A 11 -9.84 11.33 5.33
C LYS A 11 -8.54 11.54 4.56
N GLU A 12 -8.37 12.75 4.04
CA GLU A 12 -7.11 13.20 3.46
C GLU A 12 -5.95 13.00 4.45
N PRO A 13 -4.74 12.62 3.98
CA PRO A 13 -4.36 12.45 2.57
C PRO A 13 -4.65 11.06 1.98
N LEU A 14 -5.17 10.11 2.77
CA LEU A 14 -5.22 8.69 2.36
C LEU A 14 -6.51 8.32 1.63
N THR A 15 -7.66 8.83 2.09
CA THR A 15 -8.97 8.62 1.44
C THR A 15 -9.34 7.14 1.18
N PHE A 16 -8.89 6.24 2.04
CA PHE A 16 -9.16 4.80 1.93
C PHE A 16 -10.66 4.47 2.10
N PRO A 17 -11.13 3.33 1.57
CA PRO A 17 -12.54 2.91 1.74
C PRO A 17 -12.87 2.45 3.17
N VAL A 18 -11.88 2.38 4.07
CA VAL A 18 -12.01 1.91 5.45
C VAL A 18 -11.38 2.89 6.44
N LYS A 19 -11.82 2.84 7.71
CA LYS A 19 -11.40 3.80 8.75
C LYS A 19 -10.03 3.51 9.35
N GLY A 20 -9.52 2.29 9.22
CA GLY A 20 -8.25 1.89 9.83
C GLY A 20 -7.65 0.65 9.18
N ILE A 21 -6.59 0.12 9.79
CA ILE A 21 -5.82 -1.05 9.33
C ILE A 21 -5.74 -2.17 10.39
N CYS A 22 -6.60 -2.10 11.41
CA CYS A 22 -6.62 -3.07 12.51
C CYS A 22 -7.59 -4.22 12.22
N GLY A 23 -7.56 -5.22 13.11
CA GLY A 23 -8.30 -6.48 13.00
C GLY A 23 -7.36 -7.64 12.65
N LYS A 24 -7.88 -8.70 12.07
CA LYS A 24 -7.08 -9.87 11.66
C LYS A 24 -6.07 -9.51 10.56
N THR A 25 -4.86 -9.12 10.96
CA THR A 25 -3.79 -8.75 10.04
C THR A 25 -3.13 -9.98 9.42
N ARG A 26 -2.82 -9.89 8.13
CA ARG A 26 -2.12 -10.93 7.35
C ARG A 26 -1.26 -10.26 6.27
N ILE A 27 -0.18 -10.93 5.90
CA ILE A 27 0.61 -10.58 4.71
C ILE A 27 0.32 -11.65 3.66
N ALA A 28 0.18 -11.22 2.42
CA ALA A 28 0.07 -12.12 1.27
C ALA A 28 1.06 -11.67 0.20
N GLU A 29 1.77 -12.63 -0.38
CA GLU A 29 2.66 -12.40 -1.51
C GLU A 29 2.07 -13.11 -2.73
N VAL A 30 1.51 -12.33 -3.65
CA VAL A 30 0.79 -12.76 -4.85
C VAL A 30 0.86 -11.57 -5.81
N GLY A 31 1.28 -11.65 -7.07
CA GLY A 31 0.77 -10.76 -8.16
C GLY A 31 0.61 -9.21 -7.97
N GLY A 32 1.29 -8.29 -8.71
CA GLY A 32 1.38 -6.85 -8.37
C GLY A 32 2.11 -5.90 -9.30
N ALA A 33 2.43 -6.35 -10.51
CA ALA A 33 2.27 -5.47 -11.65
C ALA A 33 0.77 -5.17 -11.84
N GLY A 34 0.45 -4.03 -12.46
CA GLY A 34 -0.92 -3.75 -12.89
C GLY A 34 -1.45 -4.88 -13.79
N PRO A 35 -2.77 -5.13 -13.79
CA PRO A 35 -3.38 -6.21 -14.56
C PRO A 35 -3.27 -5.95 -16.06
N PHE A 36 -2.11 -6.23 -16.66
CA PHE A 36 -1.84 -5.96 -18.07
C PHE A 36 -2.85 -6.62 -19.02
N GLN A 37 -3.51 -7.70 -18.58
CA GLN A 37 -4.59 -8.36 -19.31
C GLN A 37 -5.82 -7.45 -19.48
N THR A 38 -6.11 -6.62 -18.48
CA THR A 38 -7.19 -5.62 -18.51
C THR A 38 -6.69 -4.29 -19.09
N LEU A 39 -5.49 -3.87 -18.73
CA LEU A 39 -4.95 -2.55 -19.11
C LEU A 39 -4.51 -2.48 -20.57
N GLY A 40 -3.96 -3.57 -21.12
CA GLY A 40 -3.30 -3.59 -22.43
C GLY A 40 -1.88 -3.01 -22.43
N PHE A 41 -1.36 -2.61 -21.26
CA PHE A 41 -0.01 -2.09 -21.06
C PHE A 41 0.52 -2.42 -19.66
N ASN A 42 1.82 -2.27 -19.45
CA ASN A 42 2.45 -2.44 -18.14
C ASN A 42 2.28 -1.17 -17.29
N SER A 43 2.03 -1.34 -16.00
CA SER A 43 2.00 -0.26 -15.03
C SER A 43 2.45 -0.74 -13.65
N GLU A 44 2.95 0.20 -12.86
CA GLU A 44 3.05 0.01 -11.41
C GLU A 44 1.65 0.11 -10.79
N PHE A 45 1.37 -0.69 -9.76
CA PHE A 45 0.04 -0.80 -9.16
C PHE A 45 0.07 -0.59 -7.65
N MET A 46 -0.87 0.22 -7.16
CA MET A 46 -0.99 0.59 -5.75
C MET A 46 -2.36 0.11 -5.25
N PRO A 47 -2.46 -1.15 -4.78
CA PRO A 47 -3.73 -1.76 -4.44
C PRO A 47 -4.32 -1.16 -3.17
N VAL A 48 -5.54 -0.63 -3.29
CA VAL A 48 -6.35 -0.15 -2.16
C VAL A 48 -7.75 -0.70 -2.34
N VAL A 49 -8.00 -1.90 -1.81
CA VAL A 49 -9.22 -2.66 -2.07
C VAL A 49 -9.94 -3.00 -0.76
N GLN A 50 -11.23 -2.66 -0.70
CA GLN A 50 -12.18 -3.31 0.20
C GLN A 50 -12.80 -4.47 -0.55
N THR A 51 -12.52 -5.71 -0.13
CA THR A 51 -13.15 -6.90 -0.71
C THR A 51 -14.62 -6.97 -0.33
N GLU A 52 -15.40 -7.69 -1.13
CA GLU A 52 -16.80 -7.96 -0.82
C GLU A 52 -16.95 -8.73 0.50
N SER A 53 -18.02 -8.43 1.22
CA SER A 53 -18.45 -9.15 2.41
C SER A 53 -19.98 -9.18 2.45
N GLU A 54 -20.57 -10.01 3.31
CA GLU A 54 -22.03 -10.09 3.46
C GLU A 54 -22.71 -8.73 3.73
N HIS A 55 -21.98 -7.75 4.28
CA HIS A 55 -22.54 -6.48 4.74
C HIS A 55 -22.04 -5.27 3.96
N LYS A 56 -21.07 -5.45 3.04
CA LYS A 56 -20.46 -4.35 2.30
C LYS A 56 -20.08 -4.77 0.88
N PRO A 57 -20.46 -3.98 -0.14
CA PRO A 57 -20.00 -4.20 -1.49
C PRO A 57 -18.49 -3.98 -1.61
N PRO A 58 -17.84 -4.56 -2.62
CA PRO A 58 -16.43 -4.32 -2.89
C PRO A 58 -16.21 -2.87 -3.33
N VAL A 59 -15.08 -2.30 -2.95
CA VAL A 59 -14.64 -0.96 -3.38
C VAL A 59 -13.19 -1.05 -3.81
N ASN A 60 -12.92 -0.73 -5.08
CA ASN A 60 -11.57 -0.63 -5.62
C ASN A 60 -11.13 0.84 -5.66
N GLY A 61 -10.32 1.25 -4.69
CA GLY A 61 -9.69 2.58 -4.64
C GLY A 61 -8.25 2.58 -5.14
N SER A 62 -7.83 1.55 -5.88
CA SER A 62 -6.44 1.38 -6.32
C SER A 62 -6.04 2.43 -7.35
N TYR A 63 -4.74 2.63 -7.47
CA TYR A 63 -4.14 3.54 -8.45
C TYR A 63 -3.15 2.80 -9.35
N LEU A 64 -2.97 3.36 -10.54
CA LEU A 64 -2.05 2.91 -11.59
C LEU A 64 -1.03 4.00 -11.86
N ALA A 65 0.21 3.60 -12.11
CA ALA A 65 1.27 4.51 -12.57
C ALA A 65 1.94 4.00 -13.87
N PRO A 66 1.26 4.07 -15.03
CA PRO A 66 1.89 3.81 -16.32
C PRO A 66 2.82 4.94 -16.77
N VAL A 67 3.69 4.61 -17.73
CA VAL A 67 4.52 5.59 -18.44
C VAL A 67 3.71 6.23 -19.56
N ASN A 68 3.73 7.57 -19.64
CA ASN A 68 3.19 8.32 -20.77
C ASN A 68 4.02 8.02 -22.03
N SER A 69 3.44 7.33 -23.01
CA SER A 69 4.14 6.97 -24.25
C SER A 69 4.57 8.18 -25.11
N ALA A 70 3.93 9.35 -24.94
CA ALA A 70 4.27 10.55 -25.71
C ALA A 70 5.43 11.35 -25.10
N GLU A 71 5.49 11.42 -23.77
CA GLU A 71 6.42 12.33 -23.04
C GLU A 71 7.43 11.59 -22.15
N GLY A 72 7.25 10.28 -21.92
CA GLY A 72 8.08 9.47 -21.02
C GLY A 72 7.86 9.71 -19.52
N GLY A 73 6.87 10.53 -19.15
CA GLY A 73 6.53 10.86 -17.75
C GLY A 73 5.69 9.78 -17.04
N CYS A 74 5.53 9.91 -15.72
CA CYS A 74 4.61 9.07 -14.93
C CYS A 74 3.19 9.64 -15.01
N LEU A 75 2.20 8.81 -15.33
CA LEU A 75 0.78 9.15 -15.25
C LEU A 75 0.18 8.47 -14.05
N LEU A 76 -0.32 9.22 -13.06
CA LEU A 76 -1.05 8.65 -11.94
C LEU A 76 -2.55 8.65 -12.22
N GLU A 77 -3.17 7.48 -12.22
CA GLU A 77 -4.59 7.32 -12.57
C GLU A 77 -5.31 6.47 -11.54
N LYS A 78 -6.59 6.77 -11.30
CA LYS A 78 -7.42 5.96 -10.40
C LYS A 78 -8.01 4.78 -11.17
N TYR A 79 -7.80 3.56 -10.68
CA TYR A 79 -8.19 2.33 -11.37
C TYR A 79 -9.70 2.30 -11.69
N SER A 80 -10.51 2.70 -10.70
CA SER A 80 -11.97 2.67 -10.78
C SER A 80 -12.59 3.59 -11.83
N GLU A 81 -11.83 4.56 -12.34
CA GLU A 81 -12.32 5.49 -13.38
C GLU A 81 -12.35 4.85 -14.76
N LYS A 82 -11.52 3.82 -14.99
CA LYS A 82 -11.39 3.13 -16.28
C LYS A 82 -11.81 1.67 -16.22
N TYR A 83 -11.67 1.03 -15.06
CA TYR A 83 -11.84 -0.41 -14.88
C TYR A 83 -12.64 -0.72 -13.62
N HIS A 84 -13.42 -1.80 -13.66
CA HIS A 84 -14.34 -2.17 -12.57
C HIS A 84 -14.07 -3.55 -11.95
N ASP A 85 -13.00 -4.22 -12.38
CA ASP A 85 -12.56 -5.48 -11.79
C ASP A 85 -11.63 -5.28 -10.58
N LEU A 86 -11.13 -6.40 -10.02
CA LEU A 86 -10.15 -6.44 -8.92
C LEU A 86 -8.84 -7.12 -9.36
N GLY A 87 -8.49 -7.01 -10.64
CA GLY A 87 -7.33 -7.69 -11.22
C GLY A 87 -5.99 -7.18 -10.67
N CYS A 88 -5.02 -8.09 -10.58
CA CYS A 88 -3.59 -7.82 -10.39
C CYS A 88 -2.79 -8.87 -11.16
N ALA A 89 -1.53 -8.60 -11.53
CA ALA A 89 -0.72 -9.53 -12.33
C ALA A 89 0.73 -9.65 -11.86
N LEU A 90 1.37 -10.80 -12.09
CA LEU A 90 2.81 -11.08 -11.83
C LEU A 90 3.23 -11.15 -10.34
N LEU A 91 3.53 -10.04 -9.62
CA LEU A 91 4.00 -10.05 -8.21
C LEU A 91 3.58 -8.84 -7.32
N ALA A 92 2.82 -9.01 -6.22
CA ALA A 92 2.49 -7.99 -5.21
C ALA A 92 2.81 -8.51 -3.83
N ASN A 93 3.13 -7.54 -2.99
CA ASN A 93 3.20 -7.69 -1.55
C ASN A 93 2.00 -6.96 -0.97
N LEU A 94 1.09 -7.71 -0.37
CA LEU A 94 -0.18 -7.21 0.15
C LEU A 94 -0.20 -7.28 1.67
N PHE A 95 -0.68 -6.21 2.29
CA PHE A 95 -1.11 -6.20 3.67
C PHE A 95 -2.63 -6.26 3.71
N ALA A 96 -3.19 -7.24 4.42
CA ALA A 96 -4.63 -7.42 4.58
C ALA A 96 -5.03 -7.29 6.07
N SER A 97 -6.21 -6.71 6.31
CA SER A 97 -6.81 -6.57 7.63
C SER A 97 -8.35 -6.49 7.52
N GLU A 98 -9.04 -6.43 8.65
CA GLU A 98 -10.50 -6.18 8.69
C GLU A 98 -10.86 -4.68 8.54
N GLY A 99 -9.86 -3.81 8.35
CA GLY A 99 -10.05 -2.38 8.11
C GLY A 99 -10.59 -1.59 9.30
N GLN A 100 -10.43 -2.12 10.51
CA GLN A 100 -11.02 -1.53 11.72
C GLN A 100 -10.14 -0.41 12.32
N PRO A 101 -10.73 0.55 13.04
CA PRO A 101 -9.98 1.40 13.96
C PRO A 101 -9.29 0.56 15.05
N GLY A 102 -8.24 1.11 15.66
CA GLY A 102 -7.52 0.43 16.75
C GLY A 102 -6.16 1.06 17.00
N LYS A 103 -5.32 0.41 17.82
CA LYS A 103 -3.97 0.87 18.11
C LYS A 103 -3.00 0.50 16.98
N VAL A 104 -2.17 1.45 16.57
CA VAL A 104 -1.15 1.28 15.53
C VAL A 104 0.18 1.86 15.97
N ILE A 105 1.26 1.44 15.31
CA ILE A 105 2.58 2.01 15.48
C ILE A 105 2.70 3.23 14.57
N GLU A 106 2.91 4.40 15.17
CA GLU A 106 3.21 5.64 14.46
C GLU A 106 4.72 5.85 14.39
N VAL A 107 5.21 6.01 13.17
CA VAL A 107 6.60 6.34 12.88
C VAL A 107 6.66 7.76 12.37
N LYS A 108 7.40 8.62 13.07
CA LYS A 108 7.70 9.99 12.66
C LYS A 108 9.20 10.12 12.45
N ALA A 109 9.60 10.40 11.21
CA ALA A 109 10.99 10.63 10.87
C ALA A 109 11.11 11.79 9.88
N LYS A 110 12.05 12.70 10.12
CA LYS A 110 12.15 13.98 9.38
C LYS A 110 13.43 14.14 8.58
N ARG A 111 14.52 13.48 8.98
CA ARG A 111 15.83 13.63 8.34
C ARG A 111 16.60 12.31 8.41
N ARG A 112 17.14 11.89 7.27
CA ARG A 112 18.09 10.78 7.19
C ARG A 112 19.48 11.25 7.62
N THR A 113 20.10 10.51 8.52
CA THR A 113 21.49 10.73 8.97
C THR A 113 22.43 9.57 8.63
N GLY A 114 21.89 8.41 8.25
CA GLY A 114 22.68 7.23 7.88
C GLY A 114 23.20 7.23 6.44
N LYS A 115 24.23 6.40 6.19
CA LYS A 115 25.00 6.37 4.94
C LYS A 115 24.35 5.63 3.77
N LEU A 116 23.27 4.88 4.00
CA LEU A 116 22.58 4.13 2.93
C LEU A 116 21.87 5.14 2.00
N LYS A 117 22.11 5.02 0.69
CA LYS A 117 21.78 6.03 -0.34
C LYS A 117 20.56 5.67 -1.21
N ASN A 118 19.85 4.59 -0.89
CA ASN A 118 18.75 4.04 -1.68
C ASN A 118 17.37 4.56 -1.20
N GLY A 119 16.41 4.70 -2.13
CA GLY A 119 15.03 5.15 -1.84
C GLY A 119 14.23 4.24 -0.91
N ARG A 120 14.77 3.05 -0.58
CA ARG A 120 14.20 2.09 0.38
C ARG A 120 14.67 2.32 1.82
N TYR A 121 15.41 3.39 2.11
CA TYR A 121 16.09 3.59 3.40
C TYR A 121 15.20 3.39 4.62
N PHE A 122 14.00 4.00 4.62
CA PHE A 122 13.11 3.91 5.78
C PHE A 122 12.74 2.45 6.07
N ARG A 123 12.27 1.73 5.05
CA ARG A 123 11.94 0.31 5.15
C ARG A 123 13.16 -0.53 5.54
N ASP A 124 14.27 -0.38 4.83
CA ASP A 124 15.51 -1.14 5.10
C ASP A 124 16.02 -0.90 6.53
N SER A 125 15.83 0.32 7.07
CA SER A 125 16.27 0.65 8.43
C SER A 125 15.39 0.01 9.50
N GLU A 126 14.09 -0.09 9.25
CA GLU A 126 13.15 -0.75 10.14
C GLU A 126 13.36 -2.27 10.11
N GLU A 127 13.42 -2.87 8.92
CA GLU A 127 13.66 -4.31 8.74
C GLU A 127 14.98 -4.75 9.39
N LYS A 128 16.08 -4.00 9.17
CA LYS A 128 17.36 -4.30 9.83
C LYS A 128 17.30 -4.17 11.35
N SER A 129 16.55 -3.18 11.85
CA SER A 129 16.37 -3.02 13.29
C SER A 129 15.57 -4.17 13.88
N GLU A 130 14.54 -4.63 13.18
CA GLU A 130 13.75 -5.79 13.55
C GLU A 130 14.60 -7.05 13.50
N ASP A 131 15.25 -7.39 12.39
CA ASP A 131 16.13 -8.55 12.27
C ASP A 131 17.21 -8.61 13.37
N SER A 132 17.70 -7.44 13.81
CA SER A 132 18.68 -7.34 14.90
C SER A 132 18.10 -7.57 16.30
N HIS A 133 16.80 -7.36 16.50
CA HIS A 133 16.13 -7.41 17.81
C HIS A 133 15.11 -8.55 17.96
N TYR A 134 14.48 -8.96 16.87
CA TYR A 134 13.44 -9.97 16.74
C TYR A 134 13.62 -10.66 15.39
N ALA A 135 13.88 -11.97 15.37
CA ALA A 135 13.86 -12.70 14.12
C ALA A 135 12.47 -12.55 13.45
N SER A 136 12.39 -11.72 12.42
CA SER A 136 11.29 -11.56 11.45
C SER A 136 9.89 -11.20 11.97
N ARG A 137 9.53 -9.90 11.96
CA ARG A 137 8.13 -9.40 11.96
C ARG A 137 7.97 -8.07 11.20
N ILE A 138 7.82 -8.13 9.88
CA ILE A 138 7.80 -6.95 8.99
C ILE A 138 6.45 -6.20 9.03
N PHE A 139 6.50 -4.86 9.13
CA PHE A 139 5.37 -3.93 8.91
C PHE A 139 5.60 -3.07 7.65
N PHE A 140 4.53 -2.72 6.93
CA PHE A 140 4.59 -1.82 5.76
C PHE A 140 3.77 -0.53 5.98
N LEU A 141 4.38 0.61 5.70
CA LEU A 141 3.75 1.93 5.57
C LEU A 141 3.53 2.27 4.09
N PRO A 142 2.44 2.99 3.73
CA PRO A 142 2.28 3.51 2.38
C PRO A 142 3.39 4.53 2.07
N ILE A 143 3.97 4.43 0.88
CA ILE A 143 4.92 5.39 0.33
C ILE A 143 4.11 6.58 -0.18
N GLU A 144 4.26 7.76 0.44
CA GLU A 144 3.93 9.02 -0.23
C GLU A 144 5.00 9.28 -1.30
N LEU A 145 4.57 9.41 -2.56
CA LEU A 145 5.41 9.84 -3.69
C LEU A 145 5.54 11.37 -3.71
#